data_AF-A0A508AA70-F1
#
_entry.id   AF-A0A508AA70-F1
#
_cell.length_a   1.000
_cell.length_b   1.000
_cell.length_c   1.000
_cell.angle_alpha   90.00
_cell.angle_beta   90.00
_cell.angle_gamma   90.00
#
_symmetry.space_group_name_H-M   'P 1'
#
loop_
_entity.id
_entity.type
_entity.pdbx_description
1 polymer ?
#
loop_
_entity_poly.entity_id
_entity_poly.type
_entity_poly.pdbx_seq_one_letter_code
_entity_poly.pdbx_strand_id
1 'polypeptide(L)'
;MLPSVRVRGRGDVITIEQRVPARVESIHTTSRLDSTDGTHVEHHTPTYESGLGSPTTLTLVKERLTVPANAVSEQQVRQTVKSTINTYEPGTASLSTQISVDAVMRLLQAIATLGLAGFGLYFLLIPGLFEITSRTASSTSFDHLNIVLLIIPAIIIAILLAIFVVSVRAAWVLRTPKFVAEEQWGLLRQALTQLAGQEPGSSRPLDIEAGLRRDLITHPNGASSARGVTRDGRMGPPWPDAYDVARRVRQSRRTLAGLTVFASVFLIVGILIFTLFLSSGQFTLTPLIFGVSIFGAIISLSSKRCDRLIISYPSTMPGEEEPREISWEDVDAPSLPAWCDARRREHYWNLAAIVFLVEMLVAVLAIISSTILTQTMFMTSVSSAETRTHTLILNSVLALTVIAAALATVVIGGRWIRQKDSELRRRAGLA
;
A
#
# COMPACT_ATOMS: atom_id res chain seq x y z
N MET A 1 6.52 28.81 -15.32
CA MET A 1 6.21 29.29 -13.96
C MET A 1 6.93 28.40 -12.97
N LEU A 2 7.43 28.92 -11.85
CA LEU A 2 8.19 28.13 -10.87
C LEU A 2 7.27 27.49 -9.81
N PRO A 3 7.62 26.30 -9.28
CA PRO A 3 6.99 25.74 -8.09
C PRO A 3 6.93 26.72 -6.93
N SER A 4 5.81 26.71 -6.20
CA SER A 4 5.63 27.56 -5.02
C SER A 4 6.44 27.02 -3.85
N VAL A 5 7.29 27.88 -3.29
CA VAL A 5 8.11 27.57 -2.12
C VAL A 5 7.67 28.43 -0.94
N ARG A 6 7.53 27.80 0.23
CA ARG A 6 7.15 28.47 1.48
C ARG A 6 8.17 28.15 2.57
N VAL A 7 8.70 29.21 3.19
CA VAL A 7 9.57 29.09 4.37
C VAL A 7 8.74 29.29 5.64
N ARG A 8 8.91 28.40 6.62
CA ARG A 8 8.25 28.46 7.93
C ARG A 8 9.22 28.03 9.04
N GLY A 9 9.41 28.87 10.04
CA GLY A 9 10.04 28.46 11.30
C GLY A 9 9.07 27.63 12.15
N ARG A 10 9.56 26.53 12.73
CA ARG A 10 8.82 25.74 13.73
C ARG A 10 9.79 25.27 14.82
N GLY A 11 9.80 25.99 15.95
CA GLY A 11 10.71 25.70 17.06
C GLY A 11 12.16 25.77 16.58
N ASP A 12 12.92 24.71 16.84
CA ASP A 12 14.36 24.63 16.53
C ASP A 12 14.67 24.27 15.06
N VAL A 13 13.67 24.21 14.18
CA VAL A 13 13.84 23.85 12.76
C VAL A 13 13.14 24.85 11.85
N ILE A 14 13.86 25.29 10.82
CA ILE A 14 13.30 26.08 9.71
C ILE A 14 12.97 25.11 8.56
N THR A 15 11.72 25.15 8.11
CA THR A 15 11.19 24.29 7.06
C THR A 15 11.00 25.08 5.77
N ILE A 16 11.50 24.53 4.67
CA ILE A 16 11.30 25.04 3.32
C ILE A 16 10.42 24.02 2.59
N GLU A 17 9.15 24.35 2.35
CA GLU A 17 8.18 23.50 1.66
C GLU A 17 8.10 23.90 0.19
N GLN A 18 8.44 23.00 -0.74
CA GLN A 18 8.12 23.13 -2.16
C GLN A 18 6.86 22.31 -2.44
N ARG A 19 5.91 22.89 -3.18
CA ARG A 19 4.73 22.15 -3.68
C ARG A 19 4.96 21.72 -5.11
N VAL A 20 5.00 20.41 -5.32
CA VAL A 20 5.26 19.79 -6.63
C VAL A 20 4.12 18.82 -6.95
N PRO A 21 3.73 18.65 -8.23
CA PRO A 21 2.85 17.55 -8.60
C PRO A 21 3.38 16.23 -8.07
N ALA A 22 2.52 15.46 -7.43
CA ALA A 22 2.92 14.21 -6.80
C ALA A 22 3.54 13.26 -7.83
N ARG A 23 4.68 12.70 -7.43
CA ARG A 23 5.35 11.65 -8.15
C ARG A 23 5.12 10.36 -7.40
N VAL A 24 4.66 9.35 -8.13
CA VAL A 24 4.44 8.02 -7.57
C VAL A 24 5.83 7.38 -7.51
N GLU A 25 6.28 7.10 -6.30
CA GLU A 25 7.54 6.42 -6.02
C GLU A 25 7.35 4.91 -6.12
N SER A 26 6.21 4.39 -5.67
CA SER A 26 5.87 2.96 -5.81
C SER A 26 4.37 2.72 -5.68
N ILE A 27 3.85 1.68 -6.33
CA ILE A 27 2.44 1.27 -6.19
C ILE A 27 2.40 -0.02 -5.37
N HIS A 28 1.82 0.05 -4.17
CA HIS A 28 1.58 -1.15 -3.37
C HIS A 28 0.28 -1.81 -3.81
N THR A 29 0.36 -2.99 -4.42
CA THR A 29 -0.81 -3.81 -4.69
C THR A 29 -1.11 -4.68 -3.47
N THR A 30 -2.17 -4.36 -2.75
CA THR A 30 -2.73 -5.26 -1.74
C THR A 30 -3.90 -6.00 -2.38
N SER A 31 -3.73 -7.29 -2.65
CA SER A 31 -4.84 -8.16 -3.00
C SER A 31 -5.63 -8.48 -1.73
N ARG A 32 -6.91 -8.14 -1.70
CA ARG A 32 -7.84 -8.55 -0.65
C ARG A 32 -8.94 -9.38 -1.29
N LEU A 33 -9.17 -10.57 -0.73
CA LEU A 33 -10.34 -11.37 -1.08
C LEU A 33 -11.56 -10.65 -0.49
N ASP A 34 -12.43 -10.12 -1.34
CA ASP A 34 -13.66 -9.51 -0.86
C ASP A 34 -14.63 -10.65 -0.47
N SER A 35 -14.99 -10.71 0.81
CA SER A 35 -15.69 -11.86 1.41
C SER A 35 -17.15 -12.01 0.96
N THR A 36 -17.60 -11.13 0.07
CA THR A 36 -19.02 -11.00 -0.30
C THR A 36 -19.31 -11.48 -1.73
N ASP A 37 -18.31 -11.50 -2.63
CA ASP A 37 -18.52 -11.84 -4.05
C ASP A 37 -17.42 -12.71 -4.69
N GLY A 38 -16.42 -13.18 -3.93
CA GLY A 38 -15.33 -14.02 -4.47
C GLY A 38 -14.46 -13.32 -5.51
N THR A 39 -14.65 -12.02 -5.72
CA THR A 39 -13.88 -11.19 -6.64
C THR A 39 -12.59 -10.74 -5.95
N HIS A 40 -11.47 -10.95 -6.66
CA HIS A 40 -10.18 -10.40 -6.26
C HIS A 40 -10.22 -8.89 -6.48
N VAL A 41 -10.36 -8.12 -5.38
CA VAL A 41 -10.23 -6.67 -5.44
C VAL A 41 -8.78 -6.33 -5.19
N GLU A 42 -8.07 -6.00 -6.26
CA GLU A 42 -6.73 -5.43 -6.18
C GLU A 42 -6.84 -3.98 -5.70
N HIS A 43 -6.32 -3.71 -4.51
CA HIS A 43 -6.17 -2.36 -4.00
C HIS A 43 -4.76 -1.86 -4.32
N HIS A 44 -4.66 -0.95 -5.28
CA HIS A 44 -3.42 -0.23 -5.56
C HIS A 44 -3.32 0.98 -4.62
N THR A 45 -2.39 0.93 -3.66
CA THR A 45 -2.05 2.05 -2.79
C THR A 45 -0.79 2.73 -3.34
N PRO A 46 -0.91 3.86 -4.05
CA PRO A 46 0.26 4.60 -4.50
C PRO A 46 0.98 5.23 -3.30
N THR A 47 2.29 4.99 -3.22
CA THR A 47 3.23 5.68 -2.34
C THR A 47 3.92 6.76 -3.15
N TYR A 48 3.93 7.98 -2.62
CA TYR A 48 4.48 9.13 -3.30
C TYR A 48 5.88 9.47 -2.78
N GLU A 49 6.71 10.09 -3.61
CA GLU A 49 8.12 10.50 -3.33
C GLU A 49 8.31 11.47 -2.13
N SER A 50 7.29 11.74 -1.33
CA SER A 50 7.42 12.48 -0.07
C SER A 50 6.99 11.66 1.14
N GLY A 51 6.54 10.42 0.93
CA GLY A 51 5.84 9.61 1.91
C GLY A 51 4.50 10.21 2.39
N LEU A 52 4.00 11.28 1.76
CA LEU A 52 2.79 12.01 2.14
C LEU A 52 1.82 12.09 0.95
N GLY A 53 0.75 11.28 0.91
CA GLY A 53 -0.30 11.47 -0.10
C GLY A 53 -1.51 10.53 -0.04
N SER A 54 -2.60 10.96 -0.70
CA SER A 54 -3.96 10.39 -0.73
C SER A 54 -4.35 9.95 -2.15
N PRO A 55 -5.08 8.83 -2.34
CA PRO A 55 -5.29 8.19 -3.65
C PRO A 55 -6.28 8.87 -4.62
N THR A 56 -6.92 9.99 -4.26
CA THR A 56 -8.19 10.41 -4.89
C THR A 56 -8.17 11.72 -5.69
N THR A 57 -7.07 12.46 -5.78
CA THR A 57 -6.99 13.72 -6.56
C THR A 57 -5.60 13.91 -7.18
N LEU A 58 -5.41 14.86 -8.12
CA LEU A 58 -4.07 15.34 -8.49
C LEU A 58 -3.38 15.88 -7.24
N THR A 59 -2.67 15.00 -6.55
CA THR A 59 -2.04 15.30 -5.29
C THR A 59 -0.90 16.26 -5.56
N LEU A 60 -0.94 17.43 -4.91
CA LEU A 60 0.27 18.25 -4.76
C LEU A 60 0.97 17.73 -3.51
N VAL A 61 2.14 17.17 -3.71
CA VAL A 61 2.98 16.67 -2.65
C VAL A 61 3.80 17.82 -2.07
N LYS A 62 3.91 17.84 -0.74
CA LYS A 62 4.78 18.80 -0.04
C LYS A 62 6.13 18.16 0.19
N GLU A 63 7.11 18.60 -0.57
CA GLU A 63 8.50 18.23 -0.36
C GLU A 63 9.12 19.24 0.58
N ARG A 64 9.90 18.79 1.57
CA ARG A 64 10.46 19.67 2.59
C ARG A 64 11.97 19.53 2.71
N LEU A 65 12.65 20.67 2.71
CA LEU A 65 14.00 20.81 3.21
C LEU A 65 13.95 21.40 4.62
N THR A 66 14.86 20.95 5.48
CA THR A 66 14.94 21.38 6.87
C THR A 66 16.34 21.81 7.25
N VAL A 67 16.43 22.94 7.92
CA VAL A 67 17.68 23.52 8.42
C VAL A 67 17.48 23.80 9.91
N PRO A 68 18.48 23.51 10.77
CA PRO A 68 18.32 23.77 12.18
C PRO A 68 18.40 25.29 12.44
N ALA A 69 17.48 25.80 13.25
CA ALA A 69 17.32 27.23 13.52
C ALA A 69 18.47 27.82 14.34
N ASN A 70 19.32 26.97 14.95
CA ASN A 70 20.54 27.39 15.64
C ASN A 70 21.67 27.78 14.67
N ALA A 71 21.66 27.29 13.43
CA ALA A 71 22.71 27.55 12.45
C ALA A 71 22.40 28.78 11.60
N VAL A 72 21.12 29.05 11.33
CA VAL A 72 20.68 30.15 10.46
C VAL A 72 19.36 30.73 10.93
N SER A 73 19.20 32.05 10.83
CA SER A 73 17.93 32.72 11.13
C SER A 73 16.88 32.53 10.02
N GLU A 74 15.59 32.54 10.38
CA GLU A 74 14.49 32.42 9.39
C GLU A 74 14.54 33.53 8.32
N GLN A 75 14.93 34.75 8.71
CA GLN A 75 15.01 35.89 7.79
C GLN A 75 16.10 35.70 6.74
N GLN A 76 17.27 35.20 7.13
CA GLN A 76 18.35 34.86 6.19
C GLN A 76 17.92 33.73 5.26
N VAL A 77 17.30 32.66 5.79
CA VAL A 77 16.77 31.57 4.93
C VAL A 77 15.74 32.11 3.94
N ARG A 78 14.81 32.97 4.38
CA ARG A 78 13.79 33.56 3.52
C ARG A 78 14.41 34.45 2.43
N GLN A 79 15.43 35.24 2.77
CA GLN A 79 16.14 36.09 1.82
C GLN A 79 16.93 35.26 0.80
N THR A 80 17.68 34.25 1.25
CA THR A 80 18.44 33.34 0.37
C THR A 80 17.50 32.57 -0.54
N VAL A 81 16.43 31.95 -0.02
CA VAL A 81 15.44 31.25 -0.83
C VAL A 81 14.81 32.18 -1.86
N LYS A 82 14.44 33.41 -1.46
CA LYS A 82 13.88 34.40 -2.39
C LYS A 82 14.90 34.80 -3.46
N SER A 83 16.15 35.02 -3.10
CA SER A 83 17.23 35.35 -4.03
C SER A 83 17.48 34.20 -5.01
N THR A 84 17.64 32.97 -4.53
CA THR A 84 17.88 31.78 -5.36
C THR A 84 16.75 31.54 -6.35
N ILE A 85 15.49 31.70 -5.92
CA ILE A 85 14.32 31.57 -6.81
C ILE A 85 14.30 32.68 -7.86
N ASN A 86 14.65 33.91 -7.48
CA ASN A 86 14.66 35.05 -8.40
C ASN A 86 15.78 34.97 -9.43
N THR A 87 16.93 34.37 -9.07
CA THR A 87 18.08 34.19 -9.97
C THR A 87 17.96 32.94 -10.83
N TYR A 88 17.05 32.01 -10.49
CA TYR A 88 16.84 30.80 -11.28
C TYR A 88 16.09 31.11 -12.57
N GLU A 89 16.82 31.03 -13.69
CA GLU A 89 16.25 31.06 -15.04
C GLU A 89 16.13 29.65 -15.60
N PRO A 90 14.90 29.13 -15.82
CA PRO A 90 14.71 27.83 -16.45
C PRO A 90 14.97 27.96 -17.96
N GLY A 91 16.23 27.98 -18.40
CA GLY A 91 16.55 28.41 -19.77
C GLY A 91 17.91 27.97 -20.35
N THR A 92 18.06 26.68 -20.65
CA THR A 92 18.84 26.15 -21.81
C THR A 92 18.36 24.77 -22.29
N ALA A 93 17.48 24.10 -21.54
CA ALA A 93 16.95 22.78 -21.91
C ALA A 93 16.10 22.83 -23.19
N SER A 94 16.22 21.79 -24.02
CA SER A 94 15.50 21.66 -25.29
C SER A 94 13.98 21.77 -25.13
N LEU A 95 13.30 22.25 -26.18
CA LEU A 95 11.86 22.52 -26.18
C LEU A 95 11.00 21.28 -25.87
N SER A 96 11.50 20.07 -26.19
CA SER A 96 10.87 18.80 -25.84
C SER A 96 10.89 18.51 -24.33
N THR A 97 11.88 19.02 -23.60
CA THR A 97 12.02 18.84 -22.15
C THR A 97 11.18 19.87 -21.38
N GLN A 98 11.03 21.07 -21.95
CA GLN A 98 10.23 22.18 -21.39
C GLN A 98 8.73 21.90 -21.35
N ILE A 99 8.25 20.90 -22.10
CA ILE A 99 6.83 20.57 -22.19
C ILE A 99 6.55 19.36 -21.29
N SER A 100 5.74 19.56 -20.26
CA SER A 100 5.23 18.46 -19.42
C SER A 100 4.28 17.58 -20.24
N VAL A 101 4.74 16.39 -20.66
CA VAL A 101 3.95 15.39 -21.39
C VAL A 101 2.60 15.12 -20.70
N ASP A 102 2.63 14.98 -19.38
CA ASP A 102 1.42 14.74 -18.57
C ASP A 102 0.40 15.89 -18.69
N ALA A 103 0.85 17.15 -18.72
CA ALA A 103 -0.06 18.29 -18.90
C ALA A 103 -0.58 18.36 -20.34
N VAL A 104 0.24 18.02 -21.34
CA VAL A 104 -0.19 17.96 -22.74
C VAL A 104 -1.26 16.90 -22.92
N MET A 105 -1.08 15.71 -22.34
CA MET A 105 -2.08 14.64 -22.40
C MET A 105 -3.40 15.05 -21.73
N ARG A 106 -3.33 15.73 -20.57
CA ARG A 106 -4.54 16.28 -19.91
C ARG A 106 -5.20 17.39 -20.73
N LEU A 107 -4.42 18.20 -21.45
CA LEU A 107 -4.93 19.25 -22.32
C LEU A 107 -5.56 18.68 -23.60
N LEU A 108 -4.96 17.65 -24.19
CA LEU A 108 -5.54 16.88 -25.29
C LEU A 108 -6.85 16.20 -24.87
N GLN A 109 -6.88 15.60 -23.67
CA GLN A 109 -8.10 15.05 -23.08
C GLN A 109 -9.16 16.14 -22.91
N ALA A 110 -8.80 17.32 -22.41
CA ALA A 110 -9.71 18.45 -22.28
C ALA A 110 -10.28 18.86 -23.66
N ILE A 111 -9.43 19.06 -24.67
CA ILE A 111 -9.87 19.41 -26.03
C ILE A 111 -10.80 18.35 -26.62
N ALA A 112 -10.47 17.07 -26.47
CA ALA A 112 -11.30 15.96 -26.94
C ALA A 112 -12.67 15.93 -26.24
N THR A 113 -12.72 16.10 -24.91
CA THR A 113 -13.97 16.13 -24.15
C THR A 113 -14.83 17.35 -24.47
N LEU A 114 -14.21 18.51 -24.72
CA LEU A 114 -14.91 19.71 -25.17
C LEU A 114 -15.48 19.55 -26.59
N GLY A 115 -14.71 18.95 -27.50
CA GLY A 115 -15.15 18.62 -28.85
C GLY A 115 -16.34 17.66 -28.85
N LEU A 116 -16.30 16.62 -28.00
CA LEU A 116 -17.39 15.66 -27.85
C LEU A 116 -18.65 16.32 -27.25
N ALA A 117 -18.49 17.20 -26.26
CA ALA A 117 -19.59 17.96 -25.68
C ALA A 117 -20.23 18.91 -26.71
N GLY A 118 -19.41 19.59 -27.52
CA GLY A 118 -19.88 20.46 -28.61
C GLY A 118 -20.60 19.69 -29.71
N PHE A 119 -20.09 18.51 -30.08
CA PHE A 119 -20.75 17.61 -31.03
C PHE A 119 -22.09 17.10 -30.49
N GLY A 120 -22.15 16.68 -29.23
CA GLY A 120 -23.40 16.28 -28.57
C GLY A 120 -24.42 17.43 -28.52
N LEU A 121 -23.97 18.65 -28.24
CA LEU A 121 -24.82 19.85 -28.24
C LEU A 121 -25.36 20.17 -29.65
N TYR A 122 -24.55 20.04 -30.69
CA TYR A 122 -24.96 20.20 -32.09
C TYR A 122 -26.09 19.22 -32.46
N PHE A 123 -25.95 17.94 -32.10
CA PHE A 123 -26.98 16.92 -32.33
C PHE A 123 -28.24 17.11 -31.45
N LEU A 124 -28.14 17.76 -30.30
CA LEU A 124 -29.29 18.10 -29.46
C LEU A 124 -30.09 19.28 -30.01
N LEU A 125 -29.39 20.27 -30.60
CA LEU A 125 -29.99 21.50 -31.13
C LEU A 125 -30.65 21.33 -32.49
N ILE A 126 -30.11 20.47 -33.38
CA ILE A 126 -30.64 20.28 -34.75
C ILE A 126 -32.10 19.79 -34.76
N PRO A 127 -32.50 18.75 -34.01
CA PRO A 127 -33.90 18.30 -33.97
C PRO A 127 -34.84 19.38 -33.41
N GLY A 128 -34.41 20.09 -32.35
CA GLY A 128 -35.21 21.16 -31.74
C GLY A 128 -35.40 22.40 -32.65
N LEU A 129 -34.39 22.74 -33.47
CA LEU A 129 -34.53 23.76 -34.52
C LEU A 129 -35.45 23.30 -35.66
N PHE A 130 -35.40 22.02 -36.04
CA PHE A 130 -36.27 21.45 -37.07
C PHE A 130 -37.73 21.40 -36.60
N GLU A 131 -37.98 21.07 -35.33
CA GLU A 131 -39.31 20.92 -34.73
C GLU A 131 -40.03 22.26 -34.52
N ILE A 132 -39.29 23.35 -34.20
CA ILE A 132 -39.86 24.72 -34.16
C ILE A 132 -40.35 25.16 -35.54
N THR A 133 -39.74 24.64 -36.61
CA THR A 133 -40.13 24.95 -38.00
C THR A 133 -41.26 24.06 -38.52
N SER A 134 -41.54 22.93 -37.85
CA SER A 134 -42.41 21.85 -38.33
C SER A 134 -43.58 21.61 -37.38
N ARG A 135 -44.28 22.66 -36.96
CA ARG A 135 -45.39 22.52 -36.00
C ARG A 135 -46.64 21.96 -36.68
N THR A 136 -46.75 20.63 -36.77
CA THR A 136 -48.04 19.93 -36.89
C THR A 136 -47.97 18.51 -36.31
N ALA A 137 -48.95 18.22 -35.47
CA ALA A 137 -49.49 16.91 -35.07
C ALA A 137 -49.14 16.44 -33.65
N SER A 138 -50.17 16.59 -32.82
CA SER A 138 -50.37 16.09 -31.46
C SER A 138 -50.25 14.58 -31.34
N SER A 139 -49.45 14.09 -30.40
CA SER A 139 -49.77 12.88 -29.63
C SER A 139 -49.11 12.95 -28.25
N THR A 140 -49.93 12.90 -27.21
CA THR A 140 -49.54 13.02 -25.79
C THR A 140 -48.72 11.84 -25.26
N SER A 141 -48.50 10.80 -26.08
CA SER A 141 -47.68 9.63 -25.73
C SER A 141 -46.20 9.78 -26.10
N PHE A 142 -45.82 10.82 -26.84
CA PHE A 142 -44.44 11.13 -27.22
C PHE A 142 -43.71 12.09 -26.26
N ASP A 143 -44.44 12.74 -25.33
CA ASP A 143 -43.86 13.74 -24.43
C ASP A 143 -42.82 13.16 -23.45
N HIS A 144 -43.03 11.95 -22.92
CA HIS A 144 -42.11 11.36 -21.94
C HIS A 144 -40.86 10.74 -22.58
N LEU A 145 -40.97 10.16 -23.79
CA LEU A 145 -39.81 9.64 -24.53
C LEU A 145 -38.91 10.77 -25.05
N ASN A 146 -39.48 11.89 -25.51
CA ASN A 146 -38.72 13.08 -25.89
C ASN A 146 -37.97 13.70 -24.71
N ILE A 147 -38.58 13.76 -23.52
CA ILE A 147 -37.92 14.26 -22.31
C ILE A 147 -36.74 13.37 -21.91
N VAL A 148 -36.88 12.03 -21.93
CA VAL A 148 -35.77 11.12 -21.62
C VAL A 148 -34.66 11.18 -22.67
N LEU A 149 -35.02 11.29 -23.96
CA LEU A 149 -34.08 11.45 -25.07
C LEU A 149 -33.35 12.81 -25.06
N LEU A 150 -33.90 13.82 -24.36
CA LEU A 150 -33.25 15.13 -24.14
C LEU A 150 -32.39 15.13 -22.86
N ILE A 151 -32.87 14.51 -21.77
CA ILE A 151 -32.21 14.50 -20.47
C ILE A 151 -30.93 13.67 -20.52
N ILE A 152 -30.93 12.50 -21.15
CA ILE A 152 -29.75 11.61 -21.21
C ILE A 152 -28.55 12.31 -21.89
N PRO A 153 -28.70 12.90 -23.09
CA PRO A 153 -27.62 13.69 -23.71
C PRO A 153 -27.23 14.91 -22.89
N ALA A 154 -28.17 15.60 -22.24
CA ALA A 154 -27.86 16.75 -21.39
C ALA A 154 -27.00 16.35 -20.17
N ILE A 155 -27.28 15.20 -19.55
CA ILE A 155 -26.47 14.62 -18.47
C ILE A 155 -25.08 14.24 -19.00
N ILE A 156 -24.99 13.62 -20.18
CA ILE A 156 -23.71 13.26 -20.81
C ILE A 156 -22.88 14.52 -21.09
N ILE A 157 -23.48 15.58 -21.63
CA ILE A 157 -22.80 16.87 -21.86
C ILE A 157 -22.32 17.47 -20.53
N ALA A 158 -23.14 17.44 -19.48
CA ALA A 158 -22.75 17.93 -18.16
C ALA A 158 -21.56 17.14 -17.57
N ILE A 159 -21.56 15.81 -17.73
CA ILE A 159 -20.43 14.95 -17.33
C ILE A 159 -19.17 15.30 -18.14
N LEU A 160 -19.28 15.47 -19.46
CA LEU A 160 -18.15 15.84 -20.32
C LEU A 160 -17.57 17.21 -19.96
N LEU A 161 -18.42 18.20 -19.65
CA LEU A 161 -17.99 19.50 -19.16
C LEU A 161 -17.31 19.41 -17.79
N ALA A 162 -17.79 18.57 -16.89
CA ALA A 162 -17.12 18.32 -15.61
C ALA A 162 -15.73 17.70 -15.82
N ILE A 163 -15.61 16.70 -16.71
CA ILE A 163 -14.32 16.10 -17.08
C ILE A 163 -13.39 17.13 -17.73
N PHE A 164 -13.92 18.01 -18.59
CA PHE A 164 -13.16 19.13 -19.19
C PHE A 164 -12.57 20.04 -18.10
N VAL A 165 -13.39 20.51 -17.15
CA VAL A 165 -12.95 21.39 -16.07
C VAL A 165 -11.87 20.71 -15.21
N VAL A 166 -12.05 19.42 -14.88
CA VAL A 166 -11.06 18.65 -14.13
C VAL A 166 -9.77 18.49 -14.93
N SER A 167 -9.84 18.23 -16.23
CA SER A 167 -8.68 18.01 -17.11
C SER A 167 -7.90 19.31 -17.35
N VAL A 168 -8.58 20.45 -17.54
CA VAL A 168 -7.94 21.77 -17.64
C VAL A 168 -7.28 22.13 -16.33
N ARG A 169 -7.95 21.91 -15.19
CA ARG A 169 -7.36 22.12 -13.87
C ARG A 169 -6.14 21.23 -13.65
N ALA A 170 -6.19 19.97 -14.10
CA ALA A 170 -5.09 19.03 -14.04
C ALA A 170 -3.90 19.51 -14.87
N ALA A 171 -4.14 19.90 -16.13
CA ALA A 171 -3.11 20.45 -17.02
C ALA A 171 -2.49 21.70 -16.43
N TRP A 172 -3.28 22.59 -15.81
CA TRP A 172 -2.79 23.79 -15.14
C TRP A 172 -1.90 23.48 -13.93
N VAL A 173 -2.24 22.45 -13.15
CA VAL A 173 -1.39 22.01 -12.03
C VAL A 173 -0.09 21.38 -12.53
N LEU A 174 -0.14 20.64 -13.64
CA LEU A 174 1.00 19.93 -14.24
C LEU A 174 1.85 20.79 -15.19
N ARG A 175 1.46 22.04 -15.44
CA ARG A 175 2.14 22.95 -16.38
C ARG A 175 3.62 23.17 -16.10
N THR A 176 4.05 22.92 -14.87
CA THR A 176 5.45 22.93 -14.45
C THR A 176 6.07 21.59 -14.77
N PRO A 177 7.07 21.53 -15.67
CA PRO A 177 7.79 20.29 -15.94
C PRO A 177 8.47 19.77 -14.68
N LYS A 178 8.58 18.44 -14.58
CA LYS A 178 9.20 17.77 -13.43
C LYS A 178 10.66 18.19 -13.24
N PHE A 179 11.41 18.37 -14.32
CA PHE A 179 12.83 18.79 -14.26
C PHE A 179 13.03 20.18 -13.64
N VAL A 180 12.11 21.14 -13.88
CA VAL A 180 12.18 22.49 -13.28
C VAL A 180 12.08 22.40 -11.74
N ALA A 181 11.25 21.47 -11.25
CA ALA A 181 11.17 21.22 -9.82
C ALA A 181 12.43 20.56 -9.27
N GLU A 182 13.08 19.66 -10.01
CA GLU A 182 14.37 19.04 -9.64
C GLU A 182 15.50 20.06 -9.56
N GLU A 183 15.67 20.87 -10.61
CA GLU A 183 16.73 21.87 -10.66
C GLU A 183 16.55 22.91 -9.57
N GLN A 184 15.31 23.41 -9.38
CA GLN A 184 15.01 24.33 -8.29
C GLN A 184 15.29 23.68 -6.93
N TRP A 185 14.97 22.40 -6.75
CA TRP A 185 15.26 21.66 -5.51
C TRP A 185 16.76 21.55 -5.24
N GLY A 186 17.55 21.18 -6.25
CA GLY A 186 19.01 21.10 -6.17
C GLY A 186 19.66 22.45 -5.87
N LEU A 187 19.19 23.54 -6.51
CA LEU A 187 19.67 24.90 -6.26
C LEU A 187 19.32 25.39 -4.86
N LEU A 188 18.09 25.17 -4.41
CA LEU A 188 17.68 25.50 -3.05
C LEU A 188 18.55 24.75 -2.04
N ARG A 189 18.79 23.47 -2.28
CA ARG A 189 19.68 22.67 -1.44
C ARG A 189 21.09 23.26 -1.38
N GLN A 190 21.71 23.54 -2.52
CA GLN A 190 23.07 24.09 -2.59
C GLN A 190 23.16 25.43 -1.85
N ALA A 191 22.20 26.33 -2.08
CA ALA A 191 22.14 27.62 -1.41
C ALA A 191 21.96 27.48 0.12
N LEU A 192 21.12 26.54 0.56
CA LEU A 192 20.94 26.26 1.99
C LEU A 192 22.17 25.61 2.62
N THR A 193 22.88 24.73 1.91
CA THR A 193 24.14 24.14 2.38
C THR A 193 25.21 25.23 2.57
N GLN A 194 25.34 26.15 1.61
CA GLN A 194 26.26 27.28 1.73
C GLN A 194 25.90 28.21 2.90
N LEU A 195 24.61 28.45 3.10
CA LEU A 195 24.12 29.35 4.16
C LEU A 195 24.26 28.74 5.56
N ALA A 196 23.95 27.45 5.72
CA ALA A 196 23.95 26.77 7.02
C ALA A 196 25.28 26.10 7.37
N GLY A 197 26.23 26.05 6.43
CA GLY A 197 27.50 25.33 6.58
C GLY A 197 27.35 23.81 6.73
N GLN A 198 26.14 23.28 6.50
CA GLN A 198 25.80 21.87 6.67
C GLN A 198 24.68 21.50 5.69
N GLU A 199 24.61 20.23 5.28
CA GLU A 199 23.56 19.77 4.38
C GLU A 199 22.17 19.86 5.04
N PRO A 200 21.15 20.41 4.33
CA PRO A 200 19.78 20.43 4.82
C PRO A 200 19.16 19.04 4.81
N GLY A 201 18.28 18.75 5.77
CA GLY A 201 17.54 17.49 5.84
C GLY A 201 16.41 17.45 4.80
N SER A 202 16.30 16.37 4.03
CA SER A 202 15.26 16.18 3.00
C SER A 202 14.20 15.17 3.41
N SER A 203 12.95 15.45 3.03
CA SER A 203 11.81 14.54 3.21
C SER A 203 11.59 13.59 2.01
N ARG A 204 12.38 13.69 0.94
CA ARG A 204 12.25 12.84 -0.25
C ARG A 204 12.94 11.48 -0.04
N PRO A 205 12.28 10.33 -0.27
CA PRO A 205 12.91 9.02 -0.18
C PRO A 205 14.10 8.85 -1.13
N LEU A 206 14.02 9.33 -2.38
CA LEU A 206 15.15 9.33 -3.33
C LEU A 206 16.41 10.03 -2.77
N ASP A 207 16.21 11.17 -2.09
CA ASP A 207 17.32 11.87 -1.44
C ASP A 207 17.92 11.02 -0.31
N ILE A 208 17.07 10.35 0.47
CA ILE A 208 17.49 9.46 1.55
C ILE A 208 18.25 8.23 1.00
N GLU A 209 17.80 7.66 -0.11
CA GLU A 209 18.47 6.56 -0.81
C GLU A 209 19.82 6.98 -1.38
N ALA A 210 19.95 8.22 -1.85
CA ALA A 210 21.22 8.82 -2.26
C ALA A 210 22.17 9.07 -1.07
N GLY A 211 21.76 8.76 0.18
CA GLY A 211 22.57 8.91 1.39
C GLY A 211 22.52 10.30 2.00
N LEU A 212 21.60 11.15 1.53
CA LEU A 212 21.48 12.54 1.95
C LEU A 212 20.85 12.64 3.34
N ARG A 213 21.07 13.77 4.00
CA ARG A 213 20.56 14.02 5.35
C ARG A 213 19.04 13.91 5.38
N ARG A 214 18.49 13.17 6.35
CA ARG A 214 17.05 13.03 6.54
C ARG A 214 16.43 14.30 7.14
N ASP A 215 15.16 14.52 6.84
CA ASP A 215 14.32 15.58 7.38
C ASP A 215 14.36 15.67 8.92
N LEU A 216 14.68 16.85 9.43
CA LEU A 216 14.88 17.13 10.85
C LEU A 216 13.59 17.15 11.67
N ILE A 217 12.42 17.27 11.01
CA ILE A 217 11.14 17.19 11.72
C ILE A 217 10.79 15.74 12.05
N THR A 218 11.05 14.80 11.15
CA THR A 218 10.79 13.38 11.37
C THR A 218 11.96 12.70 12.08
N HIS A 219 13.19 13.15 11.81
CA HIS A 219 14.43 12.64 12.40
C HIS A 219 15.22 13.80 13.01
N PRO A 220 14.97 14.20 14.27
CA PRO A 220 15.59 15.39 14.89
C PRO A 220 17.13 15.35 14.95
N ASN A 221 17.72 14.15 14.97
CA ASN A 221 19.18 13.98 14.94
C ASN A 221 19.74 13.92 13.50
N GLY A 222 18.87 13.87 12.49
CA GLY A 222 19.17 13.98 11.06
C GLY A 222 20.49 13.36 10.62
N ALA A 223 20.79 12.12 11.00
CA ALA A 223 21.97 11.45 10.49
C ALA A 223 21.78 11.18 8.99
N SER A 224 22.84 11.34 8.19
CA SER A 224 22.85 10.76 6.84
C SER A 224 22.62 9.26 6.96
N SER A 225 21.86 8.70 6.03
CA SER A 225 21.69 7.25 5.96
C SER A 225 23.01 6.64 5.51
N ALA A 226 23.90 6.32 6.45
CA ALA A 226 25.19 5.70 6.15
C ALA A 226 24.93 4.32 5.54
N ARG A 227 25.14 4.20 4.23
CA ARG A 227 25.07 2.92 3.52
C ARG A 227 26.37 2.17 3.75
N GLY A 228 26.27 0.96 4.29
CA GLY A 228 27.40 0.06 4.39
C GLY A 228 27.86 -0.40 3.01
N VAL A 229 29.04 -1.00 2.94
CA VAL A 229 29.59 -1.56 1.70
C VAL A 229 29.27 -3.05 1.65
N THR A 230 28.75 -3.52 0.52
CA THR A 230 28.56 -4.96 0.26
C THR A 230 29.89 -5.66 0.09
N ARG A 231 29.89 -6.99 0.12
CA ARG A 231 31.10 -7.79 -0.06
C ARG A 231 31.84 -7.49 -1.38
N ASP A 232 31.08 -7.13 -2.42
CA ASP A 232 31.59 -6.82 -3.75
C ASP A 232 31.96 -5.34 -3.95
N GLY A 233 32.00 -4.55 -2.86
CA GLY A 233 32.34 -3.13 -2.91
C GLY A 233 31.20 -2.21 -3.37
N ARG A 234 29.99 -2.75 -3.61
CA ARG A 234 28.81 -1.94 -3.96
C ARG A 234 28.25 -1.28 -2.70
N MET A 235 27.49 -0.20 -2.87
CA MET A 235 26.76 0.38 -1.75
C MET A 235 25.58 -0.52 -1.40
N GLY A 236 25.52 -0.95 -0.14
CA GLY A 236 24.39 -1.68 0.39
C GLY A 236 23.16 -0.78 0.54
N PRO A 237 22.01 -1.36 0.87
CA PRO A 237 20.77 -0.61 0.90
C PRO A 237 20.65 0.37 2.08
N PRO A 238 19.77 1.38 1.97
CA PRO A 238 19.45 2.26 3.08
C PRO A 238 18.53 1.55 4.07
N TRP A 239 19.07 1.20 5.25
CA TRP A 239 18.26 0.58 6.31
C TRP A 239 17.30 1.60 6.97
N PRO A 240 16.07 1.17 7.33
CA PRO A 240 15.18 1.96 8.18
C PRO A 240 15.83 2.31 9.52
N ASP A 241 15.64 3.54 9.98
CA ASP A 241 16.19 3.96 11.27
C ASP A 241 15.30 3.55 12.45
N ALA A 242 15.76 3.79 13.68
CA ALA A 242 15.01 3.43 14.88
C ALA A 242 13.63 4.13 14.94
N TYR A 243 13.51 5.34 14.38
CA TYR A 243 12.27 6.09 14.34
C TYR A 243 11.27 5.49 13.35
N ASP A 244 11.70 5.15 12.15
CA ASP A 244 10.92 4.49 11.10
C ASP A 244 10.42 3.14 11.58
N VAL A 245 11.31 2.37 12.22
CA VAL A 245 10.96 1.10 12.85
C VAL A 245 9.91 1.32 13.96
N ALA A 246 10.10 2.30 14.85
CA ALA A 246 9.13 2.59 15.91
C ALA A 246 7.79 3.09 15.38
N ARG A 247 7.79 3.87 14.29
CA ARG A 247 6.58 4.34 13.61
C ARG A 247 5.84 3.18 12.96
N ARG A 248 6.53 2.35 12.18
CA ARG A 248 5.95 1.15 11.55
C ARG A 248 5.44 0.16 12.60
N VAL A 249 6.18 -0.10 13.67
CA VAL A 249 5.71 -0.94 14.79
C VAL A 249 4.45 -0.37 15.43
N ARG A 250 4.36 0.95 15.66
CA ARG A 250 3.14 1.59 16.20
C ARG A 250 1.96 1.45 15.24
N GLN A 251 2.17 1.65 13.94
CA GLN A 251 1.15 1.48 12.93
C GLN A 251 0.69 0.02 12.83
N SER A 252 1.63 -0.92 12.77
CA SER A 252 1.38 -2.36 12.76
C SER A 252 0.66 -2.83 14.03
N ARG A 253 0.96 -2.24 15.20
CA ARG A 253 0.24 -2.54 16.45
C ARG A 253 -1.21 -2.06 16.43
N ARG A 254 -1.50 -0.91 15.80
CA ARG A 254 -2.87 -0.41 15.64
C ARG A 254 -3.67 -1.31 14.71
N THR A 255 -3.08 -1.74 13.59
CA THR A 255 -3.73 -2.70 12.69
C THR A 255 -3.85 -4.07 13.35
N LEU A 256 -2.86 -4.52 14.12
CA LEU A 256 -2.94 -5.73 14.94
C LEU A 256 -4.10 -5.63 15.94
N ALA A 257 -4.27 -4.52 16.64
CA ALA A 257 -5.39 -4.34 17.57
C ALA A 257 -6.74 -4.50 16.83
N GLY A 258 -6.93 -3.83 15.69
CA GLY A 258 -8.13 -4.00 14.87
C GLY A 258 -8.34 -5.45 14.39
N LEU A 259 -7.27 -6.10 13.91
CA LEU A 259 -7.30 -7.49 13.45
C LEU A 259 -7.53 -8.49 14.58
N THR A 260 -7.03 -8.25 15.78
CA THR A 260 -7.26 -9.10 16.96
C THR A 260 -8.72 -9.07 17.40
N VAL A 261 -9.35 -7.88 17.37
CA VAL A 261 -10.80 -7.75 17.62
C VAL A 261 -11.57 -8.53 16.55
N PHE A 262 -11.24 -8.35 15.28
CA PHE A 262 -11.87 -9.11 14.19
C PHE A 262 -11.68 -10.63 14.35
N ALA A 263 -10.45 -11.09 14.62
CA ALA A 263 -10.15 -12.50 14.83
C ALA A 263 -10.89 -13.06 16.06
N SER A 264 -11.03 -12.28 17.14
CA SER A 264 -11.76 -12.71 18.34
C SER A 264 -13.23 -13.00 18.07
N VAL A 265 -13.85 -12.31 17.09
CA VAL A 265 -15.22 -12.60 16.64
C VAL A 265 -15.29 -14.01 16.02
N PHE A 266 -14.33 -14.42 15.19
CA PHE A 266 -14.31 -15.78 14.63
C PHE A 266 -14.17 -16.85 15.71
N LEU A 267 -13.35 -16.58 16.73
CA LEU A 267 -13.20 -17.49 17.85
C LEU A 267 -14.51 -17.58 18.66
N ILE A 268 -15.18 -16.46 18.94
CA ILE A 268 -16.48 -16.44 19.63
C ILE A 268 -17.55 -17.16 18.81
N VAL A 269 -17.63 -16.92 17.50
CA VAL A 269 -18.56 -17.60 16.60
C VAL A 269 -18.28 -19.10 16.55
N GLY A 270 -17.01 -19.51 16.48
CA GLY A 270 -16.61 -20.92 16.53
C GLY A 270 -17.02 -21.59 17.84
N ILE A 271 -16.81 -20.92 18.98
CA ILE A 271 -17.27 -21.39 20.30
C ILE A 271 -18.80 -21.49 20.34
N LEU A 272 -19.52 -20.47 19.85
CA LEU A 272 -20.98 -20.45 19.83
C LEU A 272 -21.53 -21.62 19.01
N ILE A 273 -21.05 -21.80 17.78
CA ILE A 273 -21.45 -22.91 16.91
C ILE A 273 -21.14 -24.24 17.62
N PHE A 274 -19.96 -24.39 18.20
CA PHE A 274 -19.61 -25.58 18.97
C PHE A 274 -20.58 -25.87 20.12
N THR A 275 -20.96 -24.86 20.90
CA THR A 275 -21.95 -25.02 21.99
C THR A 275 -23.35 -25.36 21.49
N LEU A 276 -23.76 -24.83 20.33
CA LEU A 276 -25.05 -25.17 19.70
C LEU A 276 -25.06 -26.64 19.23
N PHE A 277 -23.95 -27.12 18.65
CA PHE A 277 -23.78 -28.53 18.30
C PHE A 277 -23.86 -29.42 19.55
N LEU A 278 -23.16 -29.07 20.63
CA LEU A 278 -23.26 -29.78 21.91
C LEU A 278 -24.69 -29.83 22.44
N SER A 279 -25.42 -28.71 22.37
CA SER A 279 -26.80 -28.62 22.86
C SER A 279 -27.79 -29.45 22.04
N SER A 280 -27.51 -29.66 20.75
CA SER A 280 -28.32 -30.52 19.85
C SER A 280 -27.94 -32.00 19.94
N GLY A 281 -27.08 -32.38 20.90
CA GLY A 281 -26.62 -33.76 21.08
C GLY A 281 -25.58 -34.22 20.06
N GLN A 282 -25.10 -33.30 19.21
CA GLN A 282 -24.03 -33.52 18.24
C GLN A 282 -22.69 -33.15 18.88
N PHE A 283 -21.86 -34.14 19.17
CA PHE A 283 -20.50 -33.88 19.63
C PHE A 283 -19.62 -33.72 18.38
N THR A 284 -19.19 -32.51 18.01
CA THR A 284 -18.20 -32.29 16.94
C THR A 284 -17.23 -31.17 17.32
N LEU A 285 -15.92 -31.43 17.31
CA LEU A 285 -14.90 -30.41 17.63
C LEU A 285 -14.56 -29.51 16.43
N THR A 286 -15.02 -29.90 15.25
CA THR A 286 -14.66 -29.30 13.97
C THR A 286 -14.88 -27.78 13.86
N PRO A 287 -16.04 -27.19 14.27
CA PRO A 287 -16.24 -25.74 14.18
C PRO A 287 -15.30 -24.96 15.11
N LEU A 288 -14.96 -25.53 16.28
CA LEU A 288 -14.02 -24.93 17.21
C LEU A 288 -12.60 -24.93 16.64
N ILE A 289 -12.15 -26.07 16.10
CA ILE A 289 -10.82 -26.20 15.45
C ILE A 289 -10.72 -25.22 14.29
N PHE A 290 -11.76 -25.09 13.47
CA PHE A 290 -11.80 -24.14 12.36
C PHE A 290 -11.66 -22.68 12.83
N GLY A 291 -12.40 -22.29 13.87
CA GLY A 291 -12.32 -20.94 14.46
C GLY A 291 -10.94 -20.64 15.06
N VAL A 292 -10.34 -21.59 15.79
CA VAL A 292 -8.98 -21.46 16.34
C VAL A 292 -7.93 -21.36 15.24
N SER A 293 -8.08 -22.12 14.14
CA SER A 293 -7.17 -22.09 13.00
C SER A 293 -7.15 -20.73 12.30
N ILE A 294 -8.34 -20.16 12.02
CA ILE A 294 -8.44 -18.80 11.44
C ILE A 294 -7.81 -17.77 12.38
N PHE A 295 -8.15 -17.83 13.67
CA PHE A 295 -7.61 -16.94 14.68
C PHE A 295 -6.07 -17.01 14.72
N GLY A 296 -5.51 -18.22 14.82
CA GLY A 296 -4.07 -18.46 14.87
C GLY A 296 -3.34 -17.99 13.62
N ALA A 297 -3.90 -18.21 12.43
CA ALA A 297 -3.34 -17.74 11.16
C ALA A 297 -3.29 -16.20 11.09
N ILE A 298 -4.39 -15.52 11.44
CA ILE A 298 -4.46 -14.04 11.45
C ILE A 298 -3.46 -13.46 12.45
N ILE A 299 -3.39 -14.00 13.66
CA ILE A 299 -2.45 -13.54 14.69
C ILE A 299 -1.01 -13.77 14.25
N SER A 300 -0.68 -14.91 13.64
CA SER A 300 0.67 -15.22 13.16
C SER A 300 1.13 -14.25 12.08
N LEU A 301 0.29 -14.01 11.07
CA LEU A 301 0.57 -13.05 9.98
C LEU A 301 0.65 -11.60 10.48
N SER A 302 -0.19 -11.23 11.45
CA SER A 302 -0.18 -9.89 12.02
C SER A 302 1.04 -9.67 12.94
N SER A 303 1.44 -10.70 13.68
CA SER A 303 2.62 -10.67 14.54
C SER A 303 3.91 -10.55 13.72
N LYS A 304 3.99 -11.25 12.58
CA LYS A 304 5.06 -11.06 11.58
C LYS A 304 5.21 -9.60 11.17
N ARG A 305 4.11 -8.91 10.88
CA ARG A 305 4.10 -7.48 10.50
C ARG A 305 4.47 -6.52 11.64
N CYS A 306 4.43 -6.98 12.88
CA CYS A 306 4.82 -6.22 14.06
C CYS A 306 6.27 -6.50 14.51
N ASP A 307 6.93 -7.49 13.89
CA ASP A 307 8.24 -7.92 14.29
C ASP A 307 9.28 -6.85 13.97
N ARG A 308 9.89 -6.30 15.03
CA ARG A 308 10.87 -5.23 14.93
C ARG A 308 12.06 -5.60 14.03
N LEU A 309 12.51 -6.86 14.06
CA LEU A 309 13.69 -7.30 13.32
C LEU A 309 13.41 -7.43 11.81
N ILE A 310 12.20 -7.89 11.46
CA ILE A 310 11.76 -7.99 10.05
C ILE A 310 11.53 -6.59 9.48
N ILE A 311 11.02 -5.66 10.29
CA ILE A 311 10.81 -4.27 9.89
C ILE A 311 12.15 -3.52 9.70
N SER A 312 13.16 -3.79 10.55
CA SER A 312 14.48 -3.16 10.42
C SER A 312 15.27 -3.71 9.23
N TYR A 313 15.04 -4.96 8.84
CA TYR A 313 15.72 -5.62 7.73
C TYR A 313 14.71 -6.26 6.77
N PRO A 314 14.02 -5.46 5.93
CA PRO A 314 13.03 -5.96 4.99
C PRO A 314 13.65 -6.87 3.91
N SER A 315 12.83 -7.73 3.29
CA SER A 315 13.20 -8.57 2.14
C SER A 315 13.15 -7.84 0.82
N THR A 316 12.36 -6.77 0.76
CA THR A 316 12.06 -6.04 -0.47
C THR A 316 12.31 -4.57 -0.25
N MET A 317 12.77 -3.92 -1.31
CA MET A 317 12.90 -2.47 -1.39
C MET A 317 11.95 -1.89 -2.41
N PRO A 318 11.50 -0.65 -2.21
CA PRO A 318 10.83 0.08 -3.28
C PRO A 318 11.80 0.15 -4.48
N GLY A 319 11.30 -0.24 -5.66
CA GLY A 319 11.98 -0.10 -6.94
C GLY A 319 11.14 0.76 -7.89
N GLU A 320 11.69 1.12 -9.05
CA GLU A 320 11.05 2.07 -9.99
C GLU A 320 9.68 1.59 -10.52
N GLU A 321 9.52 0.28 -10.78
CA GLU A 321 8.26 -0.30 -11.27
C GLU A 321 7.71 -1.39 -10.33
N GLU A 322 8.58 -2.25 -9.79
CA GLU A 322 8.20 -3.32 -8.86
C GLU A 322 9.10 -3.37 -7.62
N PRO A 323 8.60 -3.91 -6.48
CA PRO A 323 9.42 -4.12 -5.29
C PRO A 323 10.60 -5.04 -5.63
N ARG A 324 11.82 -4.51 -5.53
CA ARG A 324 13.02 -5.29 -5.77
C ARG A 324 13.29 -6.19 -4.57
N GLU A 325 13.42 -7.50 -4.80
CA GLU A 325 13.90 -8.43 -3.77
C GLU A 325 15.38 -8.20 -3.48
N ILE A 326 15.71 -8.15 -2.19
CA ILE A 326 17.08 -7.97 -1.70
C ILE A 326 17.69 -9.35 -1.54
N SER A 327 18.76 -9.63 -2.31
CA SER A 327 19.55 -10.84 -2.13
C SER A 327 20.64 -10.64 -1.08
N TRP A 328 21.25 -11.73 -0.61
CA TRP A 328 22.39 -11.68 0.32
C TRP A 328 23.60 -10.93 -0.26
N GLU A 329 23.73 -10.86 -1.59
CA GLU A 329 24.79 -10.14 -2.33
C GLU A 329 24.62 -8.61 -2.25
N ASP A 330 23.38 -8.15 -2.15
CA ASP A 330 23.04 -6.73 -2.10
C ASP A 330 23.20 -6.16 -0.69
N VAL A 331 23.33 -7.02 0.33
CA VAL A 331 23.39 -6.62 1.73
C VAL A 331 24.82 -6.22 2.13
N ASP A 332 24.94 -5.13 2.88
CA ASP A 332 26.22 -4.68 3.41
C ASP A 332 26.79 -5.66 4.43
N ALA A 333 28.12 -5.85 4.40
CA ALA A 333 28.83 -6.79 5.25
C ALA A 333 28.50 -6.68 6.76
N PRO A 334 28.39 -5.47 7.38
CA PRO A 334 28.10 -5.36 8.80
C PRO A 334 26.63 -5.70 9.16
N SER A 335 25.67 -5.51 8.25
CA SER A 335 24.26 -5.80 8.52
C SER A 335 23.86 -7.24 8.16
N LEU A 336 24.68 -7.92 7.36
CA LEU A 336 24.46 -9.26 6.84
C LEU A 336 24.04 -10.28 7.92
N PRO A 337 24.65 -10.36 9.12
CA PRO A 337 24.19 -11.28 10.16
C PRO A 337 22.78 -10.97 10.67
N ALA A 338 22.47 -9.69 10.89
CA ALA A 338 21.16 -9.26 11.38
C ALA A 338 20.06 -9.45 10.32
N TRP A 339 20.40 -9.27 9.04
CA TRP A 339 19.51 -9.58 7.93
C TRP A 339 19.23 -11.08 7.84
N CYS A 340 20.24 -11.96 8.00
CA CYS A 340 20.05 -13.41 8.07
C CYS A 340 19.11 -13.80 9.22
N ASP A 341 19.29 -13.21 10.41
CA ASP A 341 18.40 -13.44 11.56
C ASP A 341 16.96 -12.98 11.27
N ALA A 342 16.78 -11.86 10.54
CA ALA A 342 15.47 -11.40 10.11
C ALA A 342 14.80 -12.41 9.14
N ARG A 343 15.54 -12.95 8.17
CA ARG A 343 15.03 -14.00 7.24
C ARG A 343 14.62 -15.25 8.00
N ARG A 344 15.45 -15.71 8.94
CA ARG A 344 15.15 -16.87 9.80
C ARG A 344 13.87 -16.64 10.60
N ARG A 345 13.72 -15.46 11.20
CA ARG A 345 12.54 -15.09 12.00
C ARG A 345 11.28 -15.00 11.14
N GLU A 346 11.41 -14.47 9.92
CA GLU A 346 10.33 -14.47 8.93
C GLU A 346 9.89 -15.89 8.57
N HIS A 347 10.83 -16.82 8.34
CA HIS A 347 10.47 -18.21 8.05
C HIS A 347 9.75 -18.88 9.23
N TYR A 348 10.10 -18.60 10.48
CA TYR A 348 9.37 -19.11 11.64
C TYR A 348 7.94 -18.56 11.73
N TRP A 349 7.73 -17.28 11.45
CA TRP A 349 6.38 -16.71 11.39
C TRP A 349 5.55 -17.31 10.24
N ASN A 350 6.17 -17.52 9.08
CA ASN A 350 5.51 -18.20 7.96
C ASN A 350 5.17 -19.66 8.32
N LEU A 351 6.07 -20.36 9.02
CA LEU A 351 5.81 -21.72 9.50
C LEU A 351 4.63 -21.75 10.48
N ALA A 352 4.58 -20.82 11.44
CA ALA A 352 3.44 -20.70 12.36
C ALA A 352 2.13 -20.50 11.60
N ALA A 353 2.10 -19.62 10.59
CA ALA A 353 0.94 -19.44 9.74
C ALA A 353 0.56 -20.72 8.96
N ILE A 354 1.54 -21.43 8.39
CA ILE A 354 1.31 -22.69 7.66
C ILE A 354 0.71 -23.76 8.57
N VAL A 355 1.17 -23.90 9.82
CA VAL A 355 0.61 -24.86 10.79
C VAL A 355 -0.89 -24.61 10.96
N PHE A 356 -1.30 -23.36 11.22
CA PHE A 356 -2.72 -23.02 11.35
C PHE A 356 -3.50 -23.18 10.04
N LEU A 357 -2.89 -22.98 8.88
CA LEU A 357 -3.53 -23.26 7.59
C LEU A 357 -3.74 -24.76 7.35
N VAL A 358 -2.79 -25.61 7.76
CA VAL A 358 -2.93 -27.07 7.71
C VAL A 358 -4.05 -27.52 8.65
N GLU A 359 -4.11 -26.98 9.86
CA GLU A 359 -5.22 -27.25 10.80
C GLU A 359 -6.58 -26.83 10.21
N MET A 360 -6.64 -25.67 9.55
CA MET A 360 -7.84 -25.21 8.84
C MET A 360 -8.26 -26.19 7.75
N LEU A 361 -7.31 -26.66 6.92
CA LEU A 361 -7.58 -27.61 5.85
C LEU A 361 -8.14 -28.93 6.41
N VAL A 362 -7.53 -29.46 7.47
CA VAL A 362 -8.00 -30.68 8.13
C VAL A 362 -9.40 -30.48 8.71
N ALA A 363 -9.68 -29.32 9.32
CA ALA A 363 -11.01 -28.99 9.82
C ALA A 363 -12.05 -28.94 8.69
N VAL A 364 -11.75 -28.32 7.54
CA VAL A 364 -12.66 -28.27 6.39
C VAL A 364 -12.95 -29.67 5.84
N LEU A 365 -11.92 -30.49 5.64
CA LEU A 365 -12.08 -31.88 5.19
C LEU A 365 -12.92 -32.71 6.16
N ALA A 366 -12.75 -32.49 7.46
CA ALA A 366 -13.56 -33.11 8.49
C ALA A 366 -15.02 -32.67 8.46
N ILE A 367 -15.32 -31.38 8.21
CA ILE A 367 -16.70 -30.91 8.04
C ILE A 367 -17.33 -31.66 6.86
N ILE A 368 -16.65 -31.72 5.72
CA ILE A 368 -17.14 -32.40 4.51
C ILE A 368 -17.36 -33.90 4.76
N SER A 369 -16.41 -34.57 5.42
CA SER A 369 -16.56 -36.00 5.77
C SER A 369 -17.74 -36.22 6.72
N SER A 370 -17.91 -35.36 7.73
CA SER A 370 -19.01 -35.45 8.68
C SER A 370 -20.36 -35.22 8.02
N THR A 371 -20.49 -34.29 7.06
CA THR A 371 -21.76 -34.05 6.35
C THR A 371 -22.13 -35.23 5.46
N ILE A 372 -21.19 -35.78 4.71
CA ILE A 372 -21.40 -36.98 3.87
C ILE A 372 -21.81 -38.18 4.73
N LEU A 373 -21.12 -38.39 5.86
CA LEU A 373 -21.43 -39.50 6.76
C LEU A 373 -22.83 -39.33 7.40
N THR A 374 -23.21 -38.11 7.77
CA THR A 374 -24.53 -37.85 8.35
C THR A 374 -25.64 -38.08 7.31
N GLN A 375 -25.42 -37.68 6.06
CA GLN A 375 -26.36 -37.95 4.96
C GLN A 375 -26.51 -39.46 4.69
N THR A 376 -25.40 -40.21 4.69
CA THR A 376 -25.44 -41.67 4.45
C THR A 376 -26.12 -42.44 5.59
N MET A 377 -25.87 -42.06 6.85
CA MET A 377 -26.55 -42.68 8.00
C MET A 377 -28.06 -42.41 8.03
N PHE A 378 -28.49 -41.21 7.58
CA PHE A 378 -29.91 -40.88 7.45
C PHE A 378 -30.60 -41.74 6.40
N MET A 379 -29.89 -42.09 5.32
CA MET A 379 -30.39 -42.97 4.26
C MET A 379 -30.46 -44.44 4.69
N THR A 380 -29.68 -44.88 5.68
CA THR A 380 -29.60 -46.28 6.11
C THR A 380 -30.35 -46.59 7.43
N SER A 381 -31.06 -45.61 8.01
CA SER A 381 -31.89 -45.77 9.22
C SER A 381 -31.15 -46.39 10.44
N VAL A 382 -29.93 -45.93 10.71
CA VAL A 382 -29.10 -46.41 11.83
C VAL A 382 -29.63 -45.91 13.18
N SER A 383 -29.46 -46.73 14.24
CA SER A 383 -29.91 -46.41 15.60
C SER A 383 -29.13 -45.25 16.24
N SER A 384 -29.79 -44.43 17.06
CA SER A 384 -29.22 -43.21 17.66
C SER A 384 -28.04 -43.45 18.63
N ALA A 385 -27.99 -44.63 19.28
CA ALA A 385 -26.89 -45.00 20.18
C ALA A 385 -25.60 -45.31 19.41
N GLU A 386 -25.72 -46.00 18.28
CA GLU A 386 -24.63 -46.41 17.40
C GLU A 386 -24.02 -45.20 16.66
N THR A 387 -24.86 -44.22 16.31
CA THR A 387 -24.43 -42.91 15.79
C THR A 387 -23.59 -42.13 16.80
N ARG A 388 -23.93 -42.18 18.10
CA ARG A 388 -23.20 -41.44 19.15
C ARG A 388 -21.81 -42.02 19.42
N THR A 389 -21.65 -43.34 19.41
CA THR A 389 -20.33 -43.99 19.56
C THR A 389 -19.44 -43.73 18.35
N HIS A 390 -20.00 -43.76 17.15
CA HIS A 390 -19.25 -43.53 15.91
C HIS A 390 -18.74 -42.07 15.79
N THR A 391 -19.53 -41.08 16.21
CA THR A 391 -19.12 -39.67 16.20
C THR A 391 -18.01 -39.37 17.23
N LEU A 392 -18.06 -39.96 18.42
CA LEU A 392 -16.99 -39.86 19.42
C LEU A 392 -15.65 -40.42 18.91
N ILE A 393 -15.68 -41.60 18.28
CA ILE A 393 -14.49 -42.22 17.70
C ILE A 393 -13.91 -41.33 16.60
N LEU A 394 -14.74 -40.85 15.66
CA LEU A 394 -14.29 -39.96 14.58
C LEU A 394 -13.68 -38.66 15.10
N ASN A 395 -14.29 -38.01 16.09
CA ASN A 395 -13.72 -36.80 16.68
C ASN A 395 -12.37 -37.04 17.35
N SER A 396 -12.21 -38.18 18.03
CA SER A 396 -10.94 -38.52 18.67
C SER A 396 -9.84 -38.78 17.65
N VAL A 397 -10.15 -39.50 16.56
CA VAL A 397 -9.23 -39.74 15.44
C VAL A 397 -8.87 -38.43 14.75
N LEU A 398 -9.84 -37.55 14.53
CA LEU A 398 -9.65 -36.24 13.92
C LEU A 398 -8.76 -35.36 14.79
N ALA A 399 -9.01 -35.26 16.10
CA ALA A 399 -8.18 -34.49 17.02
C ALA A 399 -6.72 -35.00 17.02
N LEU A 400 -6.51 -36.32 17.07
CA LEU A 400 -5.18 -36.92 16.96
C LEU A 400 -4.52 -36.63 15.61
N THR A 401 -5.28 -36.67 14.51
CA THR A 401 -4.79 -36.37 13.16
C THR A 401 -4.34 -34.91 13.04
N VAL A 402 -5.12 -33.97 13.58
CA VAL A 402 -4.77 -32.54 13.62
C VAL A 402 -3.48 -32.32 14.41
N ILE A 403 -3.37 -32.91 15.61
CA ILE A 403 -2.17 -32.79 16.44
C ILE A 403 -0.95 -33.40 15.72
N ALA A 404 -1.09 -34.60 15.14
CA ALA A 404 -0.01 -35.25 14.42
C ALA A 404 0.43 -34.46 13.18
N ALA A 405 -0.52 -33.91 12.42
CA ALA A 405 -0.24 -33.06 11.27
C ALA A 405 0.50 -31.78 11.68
N ALA A 406 0.01 -31.07 12.71
CA ALA A 406 0.65 -29.87 13.23
C ALA A 406 2.09 -30.15 13.71
N LEU A 407 2.30 -31.23 14.49
CA LEU A 407 3.64 -31.64 14.94
C LEU A 407 4.56 -31.99 13.77
N ALA A 408 4.07 -32.74 12.78
CA ALA A 408 4.84 -33.07 11.59
C ALA A 408 5.25 -31.81 10.81
N THR A 409 4.32 -30.87 10.61
CA THR A 409 4.59 -29.58 9.96
C THR A 409 5.64 -28.79 10.73
N VAL A 410 5.56 -28.72 12.07
CA VAL A 410 6.56 -28.04 12.91
C VAL A 410 7.94 -28.69 12.80
N VAL A 411 8.03 -30.01 12.84
CA VAL A 411 9.31 -30.73 12.77
C VAL A 411 9.95 -30.59 11.39
N ILE A 412 9.19 -30.83 10.32
CA ILE A 412 9.65 -30.74 8.94
C ILE A 412 10.04 -29.30 8.61
N GLY A 413 9.15 -28.35 8.91
CA GLY A 413 9.42 -26.93 8.72
C GLY A 413 10.61 -26.44 9.53
N GLY A 414 10.71 -26.82 10.81
CA GLY A 414 11.84 -26.45 11.65
C GLY A 414 13.18 -27.04 11.21
N ARG A 415 13.20 -28.21 10.57
CA ARG A 415 14.40 -28.75 9.91
C ARG A 415 14.73 -27.98 8.64
N TRP A 416 13.73 -27.72 7.80
CA TRP A 416 13.90 -26.96 6.55
C TRP A 416 14.44 -25.55 6.80
N ILE A 417 13.90 -24.84 7.82
CA ILE A 417 14.38 -23.51 8.21
C ILE A 417 15.84 -23.55 8.63
N ARG A 418 16.23 -24.54 9.46
CA ARG A 418 17.63 -24.70 9.89
C ARG A 418 18.56 -24.98 8.72
N GLN A 419 18.15 -25.85 7.79
CA GLN A 419 18.91 -26.15 6.59
C GLN A 419 19.08 -24.90 5.72
N LYS A 420 17.99 -24.17 5.46
CA LYS A 420 18.01 -22.92 4.67
C LYS A 420 18.86 -21.82 5.31
N ASP A 421 18.74 -21.63 6.62
CA ASP A 421 19.55 -20.67 7.36
C ASP A 421 21.05 -21.04 7.29
N SER A 422 21.39 -22.33 7.45
CA SER A 422 22.77 -22.79 7.34
C SER A 422 23.33 -22.61 5.93
N GLU A 423 22.53 -22.86 4.89
CA GLU A 423 22.91 -22.67 3.49
C GLU A 423 23.13 -21.19 3.17
N LEU A 424 22.21 -20.33 3.64
CA LEU A 424 22.28 -18.90 3.45
C LEU A 424 23.50 -18.30 4.17
N ARG A 425 23.75 -18.65 5.43
CA ARG A 425 24.96 -18.22 6.17
C ARG A 425 26.24 -18.72 5.53
N ARG A 426 26.26 -19.94 4.99
CA ARG A 426 27.41 -20.48 4.27
C ARG A 426 27.69 -19.70 2.99
N ARG A 427 26.67 -19.40 2.18
CA ARG A 427 26.80 -18.57 0.97
C ARG A 427 27.26 -17.15 1.30
N ALA A 428 26.75 -16.60 2.39
CA ALA A 428 27.12 -15.29 2.90
C ALA A 428 28.54 -15.25 3.52
N GLY A 429 29.18 -16.41 3.73
CA GLY A 429 30.51 -16.52 4.34
C GLY A 429 30.52 -16.21 5.85
N LEU A 430 29.40 -16.44 6.54
CA LEU A 430 29.22 -16.27 7.99
C LEU A 430 29.33 -17.58 8.78
N ALA A 431 29.62 -18.70 8.09
CA ALA A 431 29.59 -20.06 8.63
C ALA A 431 30.96 -20.55 9.10
#